data_AF-A0A662DXR3-F1
#
_entry.id   AF-A0A662DXR3-F1
#
_cell.length_a   1.000
_cell.length_b   1.000
_cell.length_c   1.000
_cell.angle_alpha   90.00
_cell.angle_beta   90.00
_cell.angle_gamma   90.00
#
_symmetry.space_group_name_H-M   'P 1'
#
loop_
_entity.id
_entity.type
_entity.pdbx_description
1 polymer ?
#
loop_
_entity_poly.entity_id
_entity_poly.type
_entity_poly.pdbx_seq_one_letter_code
_entity_poly.pdbx_strand_id
1 'polypeptide(L)' 'MSGSTESTAAELATIADKIGQYRGRVADLAEPFVGAGRDDLVVAIHEAERQLRNAERSLIRALRASS' A
#
# COMPACT_ATOMS: atom_id res chain seq x y z
N MET A 1 24.72 -0.84 -17.50
CA MET A 1 23.37 -0.32 -17.17
C MET A 1 22.41 -1.40 -16.65
N SER A 2 22.48 -2.66 -17.12
CA SER A 2 21.60 -3.77 -16.70
C SER A 2 21.50 -4.00 -15.17
N GLY A 3 22.61 -3.88 -14.44
CA GLY A 3 22.60 -4.11 -12.98
C GLY A 3 21.85 -3.04 -12.18
N SER A 4 21.72 -1.82 -12.70
CA SER A 4 20.99 -0.73 -12.04
C SER A 4 19.47 -0.85 -12.23
N THR A 5 19.03 -1.36 -13.38
CA THR A 5 17.61 -1.58 -13.69
C THR A 5 17.06 -2.81 -12.96
N GLU A 6 17.81 -3.92 -12.90
CA GLU A 6 17.43 -5.10 -12.10
C GLU A 6 17.31 -4.77 -10.61
N SER A 7 18.25 -3.97 -10.07
CA SER A 7 18.16 -3.48 -8.70
C SER A 7 16.95 -2.57 -8.46
N THR A 8 16.57 -1.76 -9.46
CA THR A 8 15.40 -0.88 -9.36
C THR A 8 14.10 -1.68 -9.38
N ALA A 9 13.98 -2.66 -10.27
CA ALA A 9 12.80 -3.53 -10.35
C ALA A 9 12.63 -4.36 -9.07
N ALA A 10 13.72 -4.93 -8.54
CA ALA A 10 13.69 -5.67 -7.28
C ALA A 10 13.24 -4.79 -6.09
N GLU A 11 13.72 -3.54 -6.01
CA GLU A 11 13.31 -2.62 -4.96
C GLU A 11 11.84 -2.20 -5.11
N LEU A 12 11.38 -1.89 -6.32
CA LEU A 12 9.98 -1.56 -6.59
C LEU A 12 9.03 -2.71 -6.22
N ALA A 13 9.41 -3.95 -6.54
CA ALA A 13 8.66 -5.13 -6.16
C ALA A 13 8.61 -5.31 -4.62
N THR A 14 9.75 -5.12 -3.95
CA THR A 14 9.88 -5.22 -2.49
C THR A 14 9.00 -4.19 -1.78
N ILE A 15 9.00 -2.94 -2.26
CA ILE A 15 8.17 -1.88 -1.66
C ILE A 15 6.68 -2.14 -1.93
N ALA A 16 6.31 -2.59 -3.13
CA ALA A 16 4.92 -2.90 -3.45
C ALA A 16 4.36 -3.99 -2.52
N ASP A 17 5.11 -5.05 -2.27
CA ASP A 17 4.73 -6.12 -1.35
C ASP A 17 4.53 -5.59 0.08
N LYS A 18 5.50 -4.81 0.59
CA LYS A 18 5.40 -4.19 1.93
C LYS A 18 4.18 -3.27 2.05
N ILE A 19 3.88 -2.45 1.05
CA ILE A 19 2.68 -1.61 1.05
C ILE A 19 1.42 -2.47 1.06
N GLY A 20 1.38 -3.59 0.32
CA GLY A 20 0.27 -4.53 0.37
C GLY A 20 0.02 -5.09 1.77
N GLN A 21 1.10 -5.46 2.48
CA GLN A 21 1.03 -5.92 3.88
C GLN A 21 0.57 -4.80 4.83
N TYR A 22 1.09 -3.59 4.68
CA TYR A 22 0.68 -2.44 5.49
C TYR A 22 -0.76 -2.04 5.24
N ARG A 23 -1.24 -2.12 4.00
CA ARG A 23 -2.64 -1.88 3.64
C ARG A 23 -3.57 -2.80 4.43
N GLY A 24 -3.27 -4.09 4.48
CA GLY A 24 -4.05 -5.05 5.28
C GLY A 24 -4.07 -4.67 6.76
N ARG A 25 -2.88 -4.43 7.34
CA ARG A 25 -2.77 -4.01 8.74
C ARG A 25 -3.52 -2.72 9.06
N VAL A 26 -3.58 -1.77 8.12
CA VAL A 26 -4.35 -0.53 8.31
C VAL A 26 -5.85 -0.82 8.27
N ALA A 27 -6.33 -1.68 7.37
CA ALA A 27 -7.73 -2.08 7.34
C ALA A 27 -8.17 -2.76 8.65
N ASP A 28 -7.33 -3.63 9.21
CA ASP A 28 -7.61 -4.34 10.46
C ASP A 28 -7.78 -3.37 11.66
N LEU A 29 -7.17 -2.18 11.61
CA LEU A 29 -7.32 -1.17 12.68
C LEU A 29 -8.74 -0.60 12.78
N ALA A 30 -9.56 -0.70 11.72
CA ALA A 30 -10.93 -0.21 11.74
C ALA A 30 -11.88 -1.13 12.52
N GLU A 31 -11.60 -2.45 12.55
CA GLU A 31 -12.52 -3.46 13.10
C GLU A 31 -13.04 -3.14 14.51
N PRO A 32 -12.21 -2.72 15.48
CA PRO A 32 -12.68 -2.46 16.85
C PRO A 32 -13.61 -1.26 16.99
N PHE A 33 -13.67 -0.38 15.98
CA PHE A 33 -14.38 0.90 16.05
C PHE A 33 -15.70 0.89 15.27
N VAL A 34 -15.99 -0.17 14.51
CA VAL A 34 -17.25 -0.30 13.77
C VAL A 34 -18.43 -0.38 14.75
N GLY A 35 -19.38 0.54 14.62
CA GLY A 35 -20.53 0.62 15.52
C GLY A 35 -20.22 1.20 16.91
N ALA A 36 -18.98 1.62 17.17
CA ALA A 36 -18.56 2.20 18.45
C ALA A 36 -18.76 3.73 18.52
N GLY A 37 -19.46 4.34 17.55
CA GLY A 37 -19.67 5.79 17.47
C GLY A 37 -18.39 6.58 17.16
N ARG A 38 -17.38 5.93 16.57
CA ARG A 38 -16.08 6.51 16.18
C ARG A 38 -15.97 6.59 14.65
N ASP A 39 -17.06 6.95 14.00
CA ASP A 39 -17.20 6.90 12.55
C ASP A 39 -16.14 7.73 11.82
N ASP A 40 -15.79 8.91 12.34
CA ASP A 40 -14.72 9.75 11.78
C ASP A 40 -13.35 9.05 11.76
N LEU A 41 -13.04 8.26 12.80
CA LEU A 41 -11.80 7.50 12.87
C LEU A 41 -11.83 6.33 11.86
N VAL A 42 -12.95 5.62 11.76
CA VAL A 42 -13.14 4.55 10.78
C VAL A 42 -13.00 5.07 9.35
N VAL A 43 -13.59 6.24 9.06
CA VAL A 43 -13.44 6.94 7.78
C VAL A 43 -11.97 7.25 7.51
N ALA A 44 -11.27 7.86 8.46
CA ALA A 44 -9.85 8.19 8.30
C ALA A 44 -8.96 6.95 8.05
N ILE A 45 -9.26 5.82 8.71
CA ILE A 45 -8.55 4.55 8.51
C ILE A 45 -8.78 4.02 7.09
N HIS A 46 -10.02 3.99 6.61
CA HIS A 46 -10.32 3.56 5.25
C HIS A 46 -9.75 4.49 4.17
N GLU A 47 -9.65 5.79 4.44
CA GLU A 47 -8.95 6.73 3.57
C GLU A 47 -7.45 6.42 3.48
N ALA A 48 -6.80 6.15 4.61
CA ALA A 48 -5.39 5.73 4.65
C ALA A 48 -5.17 4.41 3.90
N GLU A 49 -6.04 3.42 4.11
CA GLU A 49 -6.04 2.14 3.36
C GLU A 49 -6.14 2.39 1.84
N ARG A 50 -7.05 3.27 1.43
CA ARG A 50 -7.23 3.65 0.01
C ARG A 50 -5.98 4.31 -0.57
N GLN A 51 -5.31 5.17 0.20
CA GLN A 51 -4.06 5.80 -0.22
C GLN A 51 -2.95 4.77 -0.42
N LEU A 52 -2.80 3.80 0.49
CA LEU A 52 -1.85 2.70 0.36
C LEU A 52 -2.13 1.85 -0.88
N ARG A 53 -3.40 1.53 -1.16
CA ARG A 53 -3.79 0.82 -2.39
C ARG A 53 -3.40 1.58 -3.66
N ASN A 54 -3.52 2.90 -3.67
CA ASN A 54 -3.11 3.72 -4.81
C ASN A 54 -1.59 3.79 -4.95
N ALA A 55 -0.85 3.85 -3.83
CA ALA A 55 0.60 3.80 -3.83
C ALA A 55 1.12 2.46 -4.39
N GLU A 56 0.58 1.33 -3.93
CA GLU A 56 0.92 0.00 -4.44
C GLU A 56 0.69 -0.12 -5.96
N ARG A 57 -0.45 0.34 -6.46
CA ARG A 57 -0.74 0.37 -7.91
C ARG A 57 0.28 1.20 -8.69
N SER A 58 0.72 2.32 -8.12
CA SER A 58 1.72 3.19 -8.73
C SER A 58 3.09 2.52 -8.78
N LEU A 59 3.47 1.80 -7.72
CA LEU A 59 4.71 1.00 -7.68
C LEU A 59 4.68 -0.15 -8.69
N ILE A 60 3.57 -0.88 -8.79
CA ILE A 60 3.41 -1.95 -9.78
C ILE A 60 3.50 -1.38 -11.21
N ARG A 61 2.93 -0.19 -11.44
CA ARG A 61 3.07 0.50 -12.73
C ARG A 61 4.53 0.86 -13.01
N ALA A 62 5.26 1.39 -12.03
CA ALA A 62 6.66 1.73 -12.16
C ALA A 62 7.51 0.47 -12.43
N LEU A 63 7.24 -0.63 -11.72
CA LEU A 63 7.91 -1.92 -11.91
C LEU A 63 7.79 -2.38 -13.37
N ARG A 64 6.57 -2.36 -13.93
CA ARG A 64 6.31 -2.73 -15.33
C ARG A 64 7.02 -1.82 -16.34
N ALA A 65 7.27 -0.56 -15.98
CA ALA A 65 8.01 0.38 -16.83
C ALA A 65 9.53 0.27 -16.67
N SER A 66 10.01 -0.36 -15.59
CA SER A 66 11.43 -0.65 -15.34
C SER A 66 11.90 -2.00 -15.90
N SER A 67 10.95 -2.83 -16.36
CA SER A 67 11.16 -4.16 -16.92
C SER A 67 11.56 -4.10 -18.40
#